data_AF-A0A536GYJ5-F1
#
_entry.id   AF-A0A536GYJ5-F1
#
_cell.length_a   1.000
_cell.length_b   1.000
_cell.length_c   1.000
_cell.angle_alpha   90.00
_cell.angle_beta   90.00
_cell.angle_gamma   90.00
#
_symmetry.space_group_name_H-M   'P 1'
#
loop_
_entity.id
_entity.type
_entity.pdbx_description
1 polymer ?
#
loop_
_entity_poly.entity_id
_entity_poly.type
_entity_poly.pdbx_seq_one_letter_code
_entity_poly.pdbx_strand_id
1 'polypeptide(L)' 'MAIQDEIGTPRTGEESAEGLKSQEMLLNMGPQHPSTHGVLRLVLTLEGETIVDCTPVIGYLHRGMEKIFENRTIMQG' A
#
# COMPACT_ATOMS: atom_id res chain seq x y z
N MET A 1 -45.65 21.29 14.78
CA MET A 1 -44.80 20.12 15.13
C MET A 1 -44.19 19.67 13.82
N ALA A 2 -42.88 19.88 13.69
CA ALA A 2 -42.12 19.82 12.43
C ALA A 2 -41.87 18.38 11.96
N ILE A 3 -41.90 18.18 10.63
CA ILE A 3 -40.85 17.58 9.76
C ILE A 3 -41.42 17.66 8.30
N GLN A 4 -40.97 18.56 7.42
CA GLN A 4 -39.77 18.48 6.54
C GLN A 4 -39.74 17.15 5.73
N ASP A 5 -39.63 17.06 4.40
CA ASP A 5 -39.30 18.03 3.35
C ASP A 5 -39.70 17.49 1.96
N GLU A 6 -39.60 18.40 1.00
CA GLU A 6 -40.11 18.45 -0.36
C GLU A 6 -39.46 17.50 -1.41
N ILE A 7 -40.28 17.14 -2.39
CA ILE A 7 -39.98 16.85 -3.81
C ILE A 7 -38.59 17.25 -4.35
N GLY A 8 -37.97 16.36 -5.13
CA GLY A 8 -37.03 16.78 -6.18
C GLY A 8 -35.95 15.76 -6.52
N THR A 9 -36.09 15.14 -7.70
CA THR A 9 -35.06 14.72 -8.69
C THR A 9 -33.64 14.33 -8.18
N PRO A 10 -33.06 13.19 -8.62
CA PRO A 10 -31.64 12.93 -8.37
C PRO A 10 -30.82 14.05 -9.02
N ARG A 11 -30.21 14.90 -8.20
CA ARG A 11 -29.36 16.00 -8.66
C ARG A 11 -28.05 15.41 -9.14
N THR A 12 -28.01 15.08 -10.43
CA THR A 12 -26.77 15.12 -11.19
C THR A 12 -26.32 16.58 -11.23
N GLY A 13 -25.15 16.85 -10.65
CA GLY A 13 -24.40 18.08 -10.89
C GLY A 13 -23.88 18.75 -9.62
N GLU A 14 -22.56 18.74 -9.46
CA GLU A 14 -21.76 19.92 -9.09
C GLU A 14 -20.28 19.58 -9.38
N GLU A 15 -19.82 19.87 -10.60
CA GLU A 15 -18.40 20.03 -10.91
C GLU A 15 -17.94 21.32 -10.21
N SER A 16 -17.13 21.23 -9.14
CA SER A 16 -16.49 22.42 -8.53
C SER A 16 -15.27 22.07 -7.69
N ALA A 17 -14.27 21.50 -8.35
CA ALA A 17 -12.88 21.93 -8.30
C ALA A 17 -12.11 20.90 -9.14
N GLU A 18 -11.76 21.24 -10.39
CA GLU A 18 -10.48 20.74 -10.92
C GLU A 18 -9.35 21.43 -10.13
N GLY A 19 -9.33 21.20 -8.81
CA GLY A 19 -8.12 21.32 -8.03
C GLY A 19 -7.16 20.33 -8.66
N LEU A 20 -5.99 20.84 -9.04
CA LEU A 20 -4.88 20.09 -9.63
C LEU A 20 -4.93 18.63 -9.17
N LYS A 21 -5.38 17.72 -10.05
CA LYS A 21 -5.38 16.29 -9.71
C LYS A 21 -3.93 15.94 -9.40
N SER A 22 -3.65 15.62 -8.14
CA SER A 22 -2.35 15.11 -7.73
C SER A 22 -2.05 13.93 -8.64
N GLN A 23 -0.96 14.02 -9.39
CA GLN A 23 -0.52 12.91 -10.21
C GLN A 23 -0.06 11.79 -9.28
N GLU A 24 -0.65 10.60 -9.40
CA GLU A 24 -0.18 9.42 -8.69
C GLU A 24 1.27 9.14 -9.09
N MET A 25 2.15 9.03 -8.09
CA MET A 25 3.57 8.76 -8.26
C MET A 25 3.90 7.36 -7.74
N LEU A 26 4.53 6.54 -8.58
CA LEU A 26 5.12 5.28 -8.15
C LEU A 26 6.54 5.52 -7.59
N LEU A 27 6.72 5.24 -6.30
CA LEU A 27 8.00 5.32 -5.60
C LEU A 27 8.46 3.92 -5.18
N ASN A 28 9.63 3.50 -5.64
CA ASN A 28 10.29 2.30 -5.14
C ASN A 28 11.12 2.63 -3.90
N MET A 29 10.70 2.13 -2.73
CA MET A 29 11.40 2.29 -1.46
C MET A 29 12.13 1.01 -1.09
N GLY A 30 13.47 1.03 -1.13
CA GLY A 30 14.32 -0.13 -0.81
C GLY A 30 14.45 -1.14 -1.96
N PRO A 31 15.57 -1.92 -1.99
CA PRO A 31 15.88 -2.92 -0.96
C PRO A 31 17.03 -2.57 0.00
N GLN A 32 17.83 -1.54 -0.30
CA GLN A 32 18.98 -1.13 0.52
C GLN A 32 18.74 0.23 1.19
N HIS A 33 17.48 0.56 1.45
CA HIS A 33 17.15 1.80 2.15
C HIS A 33 17.47 1.61 3.65
N PRO A 34 18.23 2.49 4.30
CA PRO A 34 18.65 2.29 5.70
C PRO A 34 17.47 2.22 6.68
N SER A 35 16.31 2.79 6.31
CA SER A 35 15.08 2.73 7.11
C SER A 35 14.27 1.43 6.91
N THR A 36 14.65 0.56 5.98
CA THR A 36 14.10 -0.80 5.92
C THR A 36 14.99 -1.70 6.77
N HIS A 37 14.48 -2.20 7.91
CA HIS A 37 15.19 -3.12 8.80
C HIS A 37 15.49 -4.46 8.09
N GLY A 38 16.51 -4.49 7.23
CA GLY A 38 16.85 -5.60 6.33
C GLY A 38 16.60 -5.27 4.86
N VAL A 39 16.57 -6.30 4.02
CA VAL A 39 16.26 -6.15 2.59
C VAL A 39 14.76 -6.28 2.36
N LEU A 40 14.08 -5.12 2.38
CA LEU A 40 12.67 -4.99 2.07
C LEU A 40 12.50 -3.99 0.93
N ARG A 41 11.74 -4.36 -0.10
CA ARG A 41 11.35 -3.46 -1.18
C ARG A 41 9.85 -3.20 -1.08
N LEU A 42 9.48 -1.93 -1.05
CA LEU A 42 8.09 -1.48 -1.08
C LEU A 42 7.88 -0.68 -2.36
N VAL A 43 6.87 -1.06 -3.14
CA VAL A 43 6.39 -0.24 -4.26
C VAL A 43 5.24 0.59 -3.72
N LEU A 44 5.45 1.89 -3.57
CA LEU A 44 4.48 2.82 -3.01
C LEU A 44 3.82 3.61 -4.13
N THR A 45 2.51 3.76 -4.05
CA THR A 45 1.74 4.71 -4.86
C THR A 45 1.40 5.90 -3.99
N LEU A 46 1.89 7.08 -4.38
CA LEU A 46 1.79 8.31 -3.60
C LEU A 46 0.91 9.33 -4.32
N GLU A 47 0.08 10.03 -3.55
CA GLU A 47 -0.52 11.30 -3.93
C GLU A 47 0.11 12.40 -3.06
N GLY A 48 1.11 13.08 -3.62
CA GLY A 48 1.93 14.04 -2.87
C GLY A 48 2.66 13.38 -1.71
N GLU A 49 2.30 13.75 -0.47
CA GLU A 49 2.87 13.20 0.77
C GLU A 49 2.04 12.05 1.36
N THR A 50 0.88 11.75 0.76
CA THR A 50 -0.04 10.69 1.23
C THR A 50 0.21 9.39 0.48
N ILE A 51 0.25 8.27 1.21
CA ILE A 51 0.33 6.93 0.62
C ILE A 51 -1.08 6.46 0.27
N VAL A 52 -1.33 6.17 -1.01
CA VAL A 52 -2.59 5.61 -1.50
C VAL A 52 -2.56 4.09 -1.49
N ASP A 53 -1.43 3.50 -1.91
CA ASP A 53 -1.23 2.06 -1.93
C ASP A 53 0.24 1.69 -1.64
N CYS A 54 0.44 0.48 -1.13
CA CYS A 54 1.75 -0.07 -0.81
C CYS A 54 1.78 -1.57 -1.13
N THR A 55 2.54 -1.93 -2.16
CA THR A 55 2.80 -3.33 -2.51
C THR A 55 4.19 -3.75 -2.01
N PRO A 56 4.29 -4.56 -0.95
CA PRO A 56 5.56 -5.11 -0.50
C PRO A 56 6.02 -6.24 -1.41
N VAL A 57 7.29 -6.19 -1.82
CA VAL A 57 7.95 -7.29 -2.52
C VAL A 57 8.63 -8.19 -1.49
N ILE A 58 8.03 -9.36 -1.26
CA ILE A 58 8.50 -10.36 -0.30
C ILE A 58 9.52 -11.33 -0.93
N GLY A 59 10.26 -12.05 -0.08
CA GLY A 59 11.13 -13.16 -0.52
C GLY A 59 12.62 -12.85 -0.61
N TYR A 60 13.04 -11.60 -0.40
CA TYR A 60 14.47 -11.22 -0.42
C TYR A 60 15.34 -11.98 0.60
N LEU A 61 14.76 -12.39 1.73
CA LEU A 61 15.43 -13.19 2.76
C LEU A 61 14.97 -14.66 2.80
N HIS A 62 14.20 -15.11 1.81
CA HIS A 62 13.76 -16.50 1.76
C HIS A 62 14.97 -17.40 1.48
N ARG A 63 15.46 -18.08 2.53
CA ARG A 63 16.63 -18.98 2.46
C ARG A 63 16.25 -20.46 2.46
N GLY A 64 14.97 -20.79 2.24
CA GLY A 64 14.49 -22.16 2.21
C GLY A 64 14.76 -22.91 3.51
N MET A 65 14.53 -22.26 4.67
CA MET A 65 14.76 -22.90 5.98
C MET A 65 13.99 -24.22 6.10
N GLU A 66 12.75 -24.27 5.61
CA GLU A 66 11.95 -25.49 5.53
C GLU A 66 12.73 -26.65 4.88
N LYS A 67 13.39 -26.39 3.74
CA LYS A 67 14.20 -27.38 3.03
C LYS A 67 15.48 -27.77 3.78
N ILE A 68 16.09 -26.81 4.48
CA ILE A 68 17.28 -27.06 5.30
C ILE A 68 16.93 -27.99 6.47
N PHE A 69 15.76 -27.81 7.07
CA PHE A 69 15.29 -28.63 8.19
C PHE A 69 14.93 -30.07 7.79
N GLU A 70 14.59 -30.34 6.52
CA GLU A 70 14.42 -31.73 6.04
C GLU A 70 15.68 -32.59 6.20
N ASN A 71 16.87 -31.96 6.11
CA ASN A 71 18.16 -32.63 6.20
C ASN A 71 18.80 -32.52 7.60
N ARG A 72 18.05 -32.04 8.60
CA ARG A 72 18.54 -31.88 9.98
C ARG A 72 17.75 -32.76 10.94
N THR A 73 18.43 -33.27 11.96
CA THR A 73 17.75 -33.93 13.08
C THR A 73 17.00 -32.90 13.92
N ILE A 74 16.00 -33.34 14.68
CA ILE A 74 15.15 -32.46 15.50
C ILE A 74 15.97 -31.59 16.48
N MET A 75 17.09 -32.10 17.00
CA MET A 75 17.95 -31.35 17.92
C MET A 75 18.83 -30.30 17.23
N GLN A 76 18.94 -30.32 15.90
CA GLN A 76 19.80 -29.44 15.08
C GLN A 76 19.03 -28.31 14.39
N GLY A 77 17.72 -28.30 14.54
CA GLY A 77 16.80 -27.30 14.02
C GLY A 77 16.33 -26.38 15.14
#